data_AF-A0A9Q4BL97-F1
#
_entry.id   AF-A0A9Q4BL97-F1
#
_cell.length_a   1.000
_cell.length_b   1.000
_cell.length_c   1.000
_cell.angle_alpha   90.00
_cell.angle_beta   90.00
_cell.angle_gamma   90.00
#
_symmetry.space_group_name_H-M   'P 1'
#
loop_
_entity.id
_entity.type
_entity.pdbx_description
1 polymer ?
#
loop_
_entity_poly.entity_id
_entity_poly.type
_entity_poly.pdbx_seq_one_letter_code
_entity_poly.pdbx_strand_id
1 'polypeptide(L)'
;MKSIRLKATQLAQICLGTFILVTLCSCNRGYSAWEKNKLINGIEFEKIRYGLKDNDTTAIIGYLKANTIIEQYPCAADWVHFTKDWKLKLFRLCNKTTINNFEYCKNSWIRFTQEGSVICVFPEKTLVQGFKCIGGGGPSGISTSFYKSGRLNYFYSDGDILVDNILCKSDLFNNIGLHENGKLKECTLAQDKRINSINYKKGTRIFFDEAGMVKNMP
;
A
#
# COMPACT_ATOMS: atom_id res chain seq x y z
N MET A 1 -79.56 38.65 17.17
CA MET A 1 -79.49 38.20 18.59
C MET A 1 -78.32 37.23 18.75
N LYS A 2 -77.33 37.60 19.59
CA LYS A 2 -76.21 36.82 20.21
C LYS A 2 -75.33 35.99 19.24
N SER A 3 -74.09 36.33 18.82
CA SER A 3 -72.87 36.85 19.48
C SER A 3 -72.55 36.19 20.83
N ILE A 4 -71.37 35.52 20.92
CA ILE A 4 -70.50 35.28 22.11
C ILE A 4 -69.33 34.36 21.64
N ARG A 5 -68.12 34.88 21.39
CA ARG A 5 -66.93 35.15 22.26
C ARG A 5 -65.83 34.07 22.13
N LEU A 6 -64.74 34.45 21.46
CA LEU A 6 -63.41 33.87 21.68
C LEU A 6 -62.96 34.10 23.13
N LYS A 7 -62.31 33.11 23.74
CA LYS A 7 -61.48 33.28 24.94
C LYS A 7 -60.02 33.04 24.59
N ALA A 8 -59.26 34.13 24.61
CA ALA A 8 -57.82 34.13 24.83
C ALA A 8 -57.54 34.25 26.33
N THR A 9 -56.54 33.53 26.83
CA THR A 9 -55.80 33.58 28.14
C THR A 9 -55.45 32.13 28.52
N GLN A 10 -54.30 31.70 29.04
CA GLN A 10 -53.14 32.33 29.69
C GLN A 10 -52.01 31.25 29.71
N LEU A 11 -50.78 31.58 29.34
CA LEU A 11 -49.60 31.80 30.22
C LEU A 11 -48.90 30.55 30.80
N ALA A 12 -47.56 30.58 30.63
CA ALA A 12 -46.51 30.11 31.54
C ALA A 12 -45.89 28.70 31.37
N GLN A 13 -44.66 28.72 30.82
CA GLN A 13 -43.43 28.40 31.57
C GLN A 13 -43.09 26.93 31.86
N ILE A 14 -42.18 26.35 31.06
CA ILE A 14 -41.18 25.39 31.56
C ILE A 14 -39.80 25.70 30.95
N CYS A 15 -38.89 26.05 31.86
CA CYS A 15 -37.44 26.16 31.69
C CYS A 15 -36.79 24.84 31.28
N LEU A 16 -35.49 24.94 30.97
CA LEU A 16 -34.47 23.90 31.13
C LEU A 16 -34.21 23.00 29.91
N GLY A 17 -33.07 23.26 29.27
CA GLY A 17 -32.52 22.38 28.23
C GLY A 17 -31.17 22.86 27.71
N THR A 18 -30.21 23.10 28.62
CA THR A 18 -28.80 23.23 28.28
C THR A 18 -28.36 22.04 27.41
N PHE A 19 -28.05 22.25 26.13
CA PHE A 19 -27.38 21.23 25.33
C PHE A 19 -26.28 21.82 24.44
N ILE A 20 -25.13 22.00 25.08
CA ILE A 20 -23.80 21.63 24.59
C ILE A 20 -23.59 21.78 23.07
N LEU A 21 -23.18 22.96 22.61
CA LEU A 21 -22.42 23.01 21.35
C LEU A 21 -20.98 22.64 21.68
N VAL A 22 -20.69 21.34 21.66
CA VAL A 22 -19.34 20.80 21.70
C VAL A 22 -18.61 21.39 20.49
N THR A 23 -17.82 22.45 20.69
CA THR A 23 -16.77 22.83 19.75
C THR A 23 -15.73 21.74 19.82
N LEU A 24 -16.00 20.67 19.07
CA LEU A 24 -15.17 19.51 18.93
C LEU A 24 -13.76 19.98 18.59
N CYS A 25 -12.84 19.76 19.55
CA CYS A 25 -11.42 19.66 19.32
C CYS A 25 -11.17 18.70 18.14
N SER A 26 -11.22 19.22 16.92
CA SER A 26 -10.93 18.47 15.71
C SER A 26 -9.43 18.40 15.55
N CYS A 27 -8.79 17.66 16.45
CA CYS A 27 -7.36 17.33 16.43
C CYS A 27 -7.03 16.28 15.34
N ASN A 28 -7.73 16.30 14.21
CA ASN A 28 -7.43 15.48 13.03
C ASN A 28 -6.98 16.39 11.87
N ARG A 29 -5.86 17.10 12.03
CA ARG A 29 -5.33 18.06 11.04
C ARG A 29 -4.86 17.44 9.72
N GLY A 30 -5.23 16.19 9.40
CA GLY A 30 -4.78 15.49 8.21
C GLY A 30 -5.84 14.67 7.48
N TYR A 31 -7.06 14.53 8.01
CA TYR A 31 -8.11 13.71 7.37
C TYR A 31 -9.51 14.28 7.60
N SER A 32 -10.38 14.16 6.59
CA SER A 32 -11.82 14.39 6.75
C SER A 32 -12.47 13.32 7.64
N ALA A 33 -13.70 13.59 8.09
CA ALA A 33 -14.55 12.56 8.68
C ALA A 33 -14.85 11.44 7.66
N TRP A 34 -15.16 10.25 8.15
CA TRP A 34 -15.62 9.15 7.31
C TRP A 34 -17.05 9.41 6.84
N GLU A 35 -17.24 9.38 5.53
CA GLU A 35 -18.55 9.35 4.88
C GLU A 35 -18.93 7.90 4.60
N LYS A 36 -20.14 7.47 4.97
CA LYS A 36 -20.59 6.08 4.82
C LYS A 36 -21.52 5.91 3.63
N ASN A 37 -21.53 4.71 3.05
CA ASN A 37 -22.49 4.28 2.02
C ASN A 37 -22.53 5.22 0.80
N LYS A 38 -21.36 5.58 0.27
CA LYS A 38 -21.25 6.50 -0.87
C LYS A 38 -21.08 5.76 -2.18
N LEU A 39 -21.72 6.27 -3.22
CA LEU A 39 -21.48 5.90 -4.62
C LEU A 39 -20.76 7.08 -5.28
N ILE A 40 -19.48 6.91 -5.60
CA ILE A 40 -18.65 7.96 -6.21
C ILE A 40 -17.96 7.37 -7.44
N ASN A 41 -18.09 8.02 -8.59
CA ASN A 41 -17.51 7.57 -9.87
C ASN A 41 -17.90 6.12 -10.22
N GLY A 42 -19.13 5.70 -9.88
CA GLY A 42 -19.60 4.34 -10.10
C GLY A 42 -19.02 3.30 -9.12
N ILE A 43 -18.27 3.71 -8.10
CA ILE A 43 -17.68 2.82 -7.08
C ILE A 43 -18.47 2.95 -5.79
N GLU A 44 -18.92 1.80 -5.27
CA GLU A 44 -19.63 1.71 -3.99
C GLU A 44 -18.68 1.52 -2.81
N PHE A 45 -18.69 2.49 -1.89
CA PHE A 45 -17.90 2.48 -0.67
C PHE A 45 -18.77 2.21 0.56
N GLU A 46 -18.32 1.30 1.43
CA GLU A 46 -18.83 1.15 2.78
C GLU A 46 -18.57 2.45 3.55
N LYS A 47 -17.33 2.95 3.45
CA LYS A 47 -16.91 4.24 3.98
C LYS A 47 -15.73 4.81 3.19
N ILE A 48 -15.67 6.13 3.09
CA ILE A 48 -14.60 6.87 2.41
C ILE A 48 -14.20 8.12 3.21
N ARG A 49 -12.93 8.52 3.13
CA ARG A 49 -12.41 9.78 3.67
C ARG A 49 -11.29 10.33 2.80
N TYR A 50 -10.97 11.59 3.03
CA TYR A 50 -9.96 12.34 2.29
C TYR A 50 -8.81 12.71 3.20
N GLY A 51 -7.57 12.48 2.77
CA GLY A 51 -6.38 13.04 3.40
C GLY A 51 -6.25 14.49 3.00
N LEU A 52 -6.02 15.40 3.96
CA LEU A 52 -6.03 16.85 3.76
C LEU A 52 -4.69 17.46 4.16
N LYS A 53 -4.21 18.41 3.36
CA LYS A 53 -3.08 19.29 3.70
C LYS A 53 -3.39 20.69 3.19
N ASP A 54 -3.35 21.69 4.06
CA ASP A 54 -3.66 23.09 3.73
C ASP A 54 -5.04 23.24 3.02
N ASN A 55 -6.01 22.43 3.45
CA ASN A 55 -7.36 22.29 2.86
C ASN A 55 -7.40 21.67 1.44
N ASP A 56 -6.29 21.24 0.85
CA ASP A 56 -6.26 20.45 -0.39
C ASP A 56 -6.33 18.95 -0.10
N THR A 57 -6.97 18.19 -0.98
CA THR A 57 -6.99 16.73 -0.92
C THR A 57 -5.65 16.18 -1.38
N THR A 58 -5.03 15.33 -0.57
CA THR A 58 -3.73 14.70 -0.85
C THR A 58 -3.86 13.20 -1.14
N ALA A 59 -4.88 12.55 -0.59
CA ALA A 59 -5.16 11.13 -0.78
C ALA A 59 -6.64 10.85 -0.58
N ILE A 60 -7.12 9.76 -1.16
CA ILE A 60 -8.49 9.28 -0.96
C ILE A 60 -8.41 7.85 -0.43
N ILE A 61 -9.13 7.57 0.65
CA ILE A 61 -9.08 6.30 1.36
C ILE A 61 -10.50 5.76 1.46
N GLY A 62 -10.74 4.57 0.95
CA GLY A 62 -12.06 3.94 0.99
C GLY A 62 -12.02 2.48 1.45
N TYR A 63 -13.17 1.96 1.85
CA TYR A 63 -13.45 0.54 1.98
C TYR A 63 -14.55 0.18 0.97
N LEU A 64 -14.27 -0.74 0.05
CA LEU A 64 -15.22 -1.16 -0.97
C LEU A 64 -16.32 -2.04 -0.37
N LYS A 65 -17.58 -1.85 -0.80
CA LYS A 65 -18.69 -2.71 -0.33
C LYS A 65 -18.64 -4.14 -0.87
N ALA A 66 -18.12 -4.29 -2.08
CA ALA A 66 -18.03 -5.54 -2.81
C ALA A 66 -16.73 -5.59 -3.63
N ASN A 67 -16.43 -6.76 -4.19
CA ASN A 67 -15.34 -6.87 -5.15
C ASN A 67 -15.70 -6.03 -6.39
N THR A 68 -14.79 -5.18 -6.84
CA THR A 68 -15.05 -4.19 -7.88
C THR A 68 -13.90 -4.14 -8.87
N ILE A 69 -14.22 -4.05 -10.17
CA ILE A 69 -13.20 -3.77 -11.19
C ILE A 69 -12.96 -2.26 -11.22
N ILE A 70 -11.73 -1.83 -10.91
CA ILE A 70 -11.32 -0.42 -10.92
C ILE A 70 -10.09 -0.31 -11.82
N GLU A 71 -10.15 0.51 -12.87
CA GLU A 71 -9.07 0.65 -13.86
C GLU A 71 -8.60 -0.70 -14.44
N GLN A 72 -9.55 -1.62 -14.69
CA GLN A 72 -9.30 -3.00 -15.16
C GLN A 72 -8.69 -3.95 -14.11
N TYR A 73 -8.46 -3.49 -12.88
CA TYR A 73 -7.93 -4.32 -11.80
C TYR A 73 -9.05 -4.88 -10.91
N PRO A 74 -9.04 -6.19 -10.59
CA PRO A 74 -10.05 -6.80 -9.72
C PRO A 74 -9.72 -6.56 -8.25
N CYS A 75 -10.25 -5.47 -7.70
CA CYS A 75 -10.09 -5.08 -6.30
C CYS A 75 -11.01 -5.92 -5.40
N ALA A 76 -10.49 -6.35 -4.25
CA ALA A 76 -11.27 -6.99 -3.20
C ALA A 76 -12.14 -5.98 -2.45
N ALA A 77 -13.26 -6.46 -1.90
CA ALA A 77 -14.13 -5.76 -0.96
C ALA A 77 -13.38 -5.41 0.33
N ASP A 78 -12.50 -4.42 0.27
CA ASP A 78 -11.55 -4.09 1.32
C ASP A 78 -11.07 -2.64 1.18
N TRP A 79 -10.10 -2.28 2.01
CA TRP A 79 -9.38 -1.02 1.99
C TRP A 79 -8.67 -0.76 0.65
N VAL A 80 -8.92 0.43 0.12
CA VAL A 80 -8.31 0.95 -1.12
C VAL A 80 -7.86 2.39 -0.94
N HIS A 81 -6.76 2.73 -1.60
CA HIS A 81 -6.21 4.08 -1.67
C HIS A 81 -6.18 4.57 -3.11
N PHE A 82 -6.54 5.83 -3.29
CA PHE A 82 -6.35 6.56 -4.53
C PHE A 82 -5.45 7.78 -4.32
N THR A 83 -4.91 8.31 -5.41
CA THR A 83 -4.36 9.67 -5.46
C THR A 83 -5.50 10.69 -5.32
N LYS A 84 -5.15 11.98 -5.19
CA LYS A 84 -6.16 13.06 -5.21
C LYS A 84 -6.94 13.15 -6.52
N ASP A 85 -6.37 12.64 -7.61
CA ASP A 85 -6.97 12.60 -8.95
C ASP A 85 -7.73 11.29 -9.22
N TRP A 86 -8.14 10.57 -8.17
CA TRP A 86 -8.87 9.30 -8.26
C TRP A 86 -8.14 8.17 -8.99
N LYS A 87 -6.80 8.24 -9.14
CA LYS A 87 -6.02 7.12 -9.68
C LYS A 87 -5.80 6.07 -8.61
N LEU A 88 -6.07 4.81 -8.92
CA LEU A 88 -5.87 3.69 -8.00
C LEU A 88 -4.39 3.60 -7.60
N LYS A 89 -4.11 3.55 -6.29
CA LYS A 89 -2.75 3.61 -5.74
C LYS A 89 -2.37 2.37 -4.93
N LEU A 90 -3.26 1.88 -4.08
CA LEU A 90 -3.02 0.70 -3.25
C LEU A 90 -4.34 -0.05 -3.01
N PHE A 91 -4.33 -1.36 -3.21
CA PHE A 91 -5.51 -2.22 -3.11
C PHE A 91 -5.10 -3.69 -2.93
N ARG A 92 -6.05 -4.54 -2.54
CA ARG A 92 -5.90 -6.00 -2.51
C ARG A 92 -6.59 -6.63 -3.71
N LEU A 93 -5.95 -7.60 -4.36
CA LEU A 93 -6.55 -8.35 -5.47
C LEU A 93 -7.59 -9.37 -4.98
N CYS A 94 -8.78 -9.41 -5.59
CA CYS A 94 -9.75 -10.48 -5.35
C CYS A 94 -9.56 -11.71 -6.25
N ASN A 95 -8.83 -11.56 -7.37
CA ASN A 95 -8.53 -12.61 -8.33
C ASN A 95 -7.07 -12.53 -8.80
N LYS A 96 -6.57 -13.63 -9.34
CA LYS A 96 -5.29 -13.67 -10.05
C LYS A 96 -5.32 -12.68 -11.23
N THR A 97 -4.28 -11.88 -11.40
CA THR A 97 -4.25 -10.78 -12.39
C THR A 97 -2.84 -10.54 -12.91
N THR A 98 -2.72 -10.24 -14.19
CA THR A 98 -1.45 -9.79 -14.79
C THR A 98 -1.35 -8.27 -14.72
N ILE A 99 -0.26 -7.76 -14.15
CA ILE A 99 0.09 -6.33 -14.13
C ILE A 99 1.54 -6.22 -14.58
N ASN A 100 1.84 -5.30 -15.51
CA ASN A 100 3.20 -5.12 -16.03
C ASN A 100 3.86 -6.44 -16.49
N ASN A 101 3.15 -7.32 -17.20
CA ASN A 101 3.64 -8.64 -17.64
C ASN A 101 4.02 -9.63 -16.52
N PHE A 102 3.67 -9.35 -15.27
CA PHE A 102 3.83 -10.29 -14.16
C PHE A 102 2.46 -10.70 -13.62
N GLU A 103 2.30 -11.99 -13.32
CA GLU A 103 1.06 -12.54 -12.82
C GLU A 103 1.05 -12.56 -11.29
N TYR A 104 0.16 -11.78 -10.69
CA TYR A 104 -0.02 -11.68 -9.24
C TYR A 104 -1.13 -12.63 -8.78
N CYS A 105 -0.92 -13.30 -7.64
CA CYS A 105 -1.92 -14.18 -7.06
C CYS A 105 -3.02 -13.39 -6.33
N LYS A 106 -4.17 -14.04 -6.16
CA LYS A 106 -5.28 -13.54 -5.34
C LYS A 106 -4.79 -13.17 -3.93
N ASN A 107 -5.41 -12.17 -3.32
CA ASN A 107 -5.07 -11.61 -2.00
C ASN A 107 -3.74 -10.88 -1.89
N SER A 108 -2.98 -10.73 -2.99
CA SER A 108 -1.81 -9.85 -2.99
C SER A 108 -2.23 -8.40 -2.81
N TRP A 109 -1.48 -7.66 -2.00
CA TRP A 109 -1.60 -6.20 -1.89
C TRP A 109 -0.71 -5.54 -2.94
N ILE A 110 -1.30 -4.75 -3.81
CA ILE A 110 -0.62 -4.06 -4.91
C ILE A 110 -0.54 -2.58 -4.60
N ARG A 111 0.64 -1.98 -4.74
CA ARG A 111 0.87 -0.54 -4.69
C ARG A 111 1.61 -0.07 -5.92
N PHE A 112 1.05 0.91 -6.61
CA PHE A 112 1.74 1.60 -7.71
C PHE A 112 2.66 2.70 -7.17
N THR A 113 3.88 2.80 -7.71
CA THR A 113 4.77 3.96 -7.49
C THR A 113 4.43 5.07 -8.48
N GLN A 114 4.97 6.28 -8.26
CA GLN A 114 4.74 7.41 -9.17
C GLN A 114 5.32 7.14 -10.56
N GLU A 115 6.40 6.37 -10.63
CA GLU A 115 7.05 5.99 -11.86
C GLU A 115 6.20 4.95 -12.60
N GLY A 116 5.33 4.19 -11.93
CA GLY A 116 4.56 3.09 -12.53
C GLY A 116 5.15 1.70 -12.29
N SER A 117 6.14 1.60 -11.39
CA SER A 117 6.62 0.32 -10.87
C SER A 117 5.63 -0.24 -9.85
N VAL A 118 5.72 -1.55 -9.55
CA VAL A 118 4.78 -2.22 -8.64
C VAL A 118 5.50 -2.68 -7.38
N ILE A 119 4.92 -2.37 -6.23
CA ILE A 119 5.27 -2.97 -4.95
C ILE A 119 4.12 -3.91 -4.57
N CYS A 120 4.46 -5.15 -4.22
CA CYS A 120 3.51 -6.20 -3.90
C CYS A 120 3.81 -6.80 -2.53
N VAL A 121 2.79 -7.01 -1.70
CA VAL A 121 2.89 -7.93 -0.55
C VAL A 121 2.09 -9.17 -0.86
N PHE A 122 2.79 -10.30 -1.01
CA PHE A 122 2.15 -11.59 -1.22
C PHE A 122 1.45 -12.09 0.06
N PRO A 123 0.32 -12.81 -0.07
CA PRO A 123 -0.39 -13.35 1.09
C PRO A 123 0.44 -14.39 1.84
N GLU A 124 1.31 -15.11 1.13
CA GLU A 124 2.15 -16.18 1.65
C GLU A 124 3.49 -16.23 0.91
N LYS A 125 4.36 -17.16 1.33
CA LYS A 125 5.64 -17.41 0.65
C LYS A 125 5.38 -17.77 -0.82
N THR A 126 5.93 -16.98 -1.74
CA THR A 126 5.60 -17.09 -3.17
C THR A 126 6.87 -17.24 -4.00
N LEU A 127 6.85 -18.14 -4.99
CA LEU A 127 7.93 -18.27 -5.96
C LEU A 127 7.78 -17.20 -7.05
N VAL A 128 8.76 -16.32 -7.17
CA VAL A 128 8.78 -15.19 -8.10
C VAL A 128 10.04 -15.29 -8.95
N GLN A 129 9.88 -15.64 -10.23
CA GLN A 129 10.99 -15.70 -11.20
C GLN A 129 12.18 -16.57 -10.71
N GLY A 130 11.86 -17.68 -10.01
CA GLY A 130 12.86 -18.59 -9.45
C GLY A 130 13.27 -18.29 -7.99
N PHE A 131 12.84 -17.16 -7.42
CA PHE A 131 13.18 -16.78 -6.05
C PHE A 131 12.01 -16.94 -5.09
N LYS A 132 12.23 -17.56 -3.92
CA LYS A 132 11.20 -17.75 -2.90
C LYS A 132 11.11 -16.51 -2.01
N CYS A 133 10.07 -15.70 -2.19
CA CYS A 133 9.83 -14.46 -1.44
C CYS A 133 8.97 -14.72 -0.19
N ILE A 134 9.27 -14.10 0.96
CA ILE A 134 8.62 -14.41 2.25
C ILE A 134 7.11 -14.06 2.29
N GLY A 135 6.67 -12.98 1.64
CA GLY A 135 5.29 -12.48 1.78
C GLY A 135 4.97 -12.04 3.21
N GLY A 136 3.69 -11.87 3.56
CA GLY A 136 3.32 -11.50 4.94
C GLY A 136 1.87 -11.08 5.18
N GLY A 137 0.97 -11.25 4.20
CA GLY A 137 -0.47 -11.12 4.42
C GLY A 137 -0.92 -9.77 4.97
N GLY A 138 -0.82 -8.70 4.18
CA GLY A 138 -1.34 -7.39 4.58
C GLY A 138 -0.66 -6.22 3.87
N PRO A 139 -1.19 -5.00 3.98
CA PRO A 139 -0.58 -3.82 3.35
C PRO A 139 0.75 -3.41 4.02
N SER A 140 1.00 -3.88 5.24
CA SER A 140 2.24 -3.64 6.00
C SER A 140 3.17 -4.86 6.06
N GLY A 141 2.88 -5.92 5.30
CA GLY A 141 3.73 -7.12 5.26
C GLY A 141 5.02 -6.90 4.47
N ILE A 142 5.83 -7.95 4.35
CA ILE A 142 7.11 -7.88 3.65
C ILE A 142 6.86 -7.74 2.15
N SER A 143 7.30 -6.60 1.61
CA SER A 143 7.05 -6.24 0.22
C SER A 143 8.12 -6.77 -0.73
N THR A 144 7.69 -7.12 -1.92
CA THR A 144 8.49 -7.43 -3.11
C THR A 144 8.23 -6.35 -4.16
N SER A 145 9.26 -5.79 -4.78
CA SER A 145 9.09 -4.77 -5.82
C SER A 145 9.48 -5.29 -7.20
N PHE A 146 8.86 -4.71 -8.23
CA PHE A 146 8.96 -5.10 -9.62
C PHE A 146 9.25 -3.87 -10.48
N TYR A 147 10.07 -4.04 -11.51
CA TYR A 147 10.23 -3.08 -12.59
C TYR A 147 8.95 -2.95 -13.43
N LYS A 148 8.87 -1.92 -14.27
CA LYS A 148 7.74 -1.76 -15.23
C LYS A 148 7.61 -2.89 -16.23
N SER A 149 8.71 -3.57 -16.53
CA SER A 149 8.73 -4.76 -17.38
C SER A 149 8.11 -5.99 -16.72
N GLY A 150 7.86 -5.95 -15.41
CA GLY A 150 7.44 -7.09 -14.60
C GLY A 150 8.60 -7.89 -14.04
N ARG A 151 9.85 -7.52 -14.34
CA ARG A 151 11.04 -8.17 -13.79
C ARG A 151 11.18 -7.86 -12.30
N LEU A 152 11.64 -8.84 -11.53
CA LEU A 152 11.85 -8.71 -10.10
C LEU A 152 12.94 -7.65 -9.81
N ASN A 153 12.67 -6.73 -8.89
CA ASN A 153 13.59 -5.64 -8.52
C ASN A 153 14.18 -5.84 -7.13
N TYR A 154 13.34 -5.92 -6.10
CA TYR A 154 13.77 -6.17 -4.73
C TYR A 154 12.89 -7.21 -4.06
N PHE A 155 13.49 -8.09 -3.27
CA PHE A 155 12.76 -9.09 -2.49
C PHE A 155 13.49 -9.47 -1.21
N TYR A 156 12.77 -10.16 -0.33
CA TYR A 156 13.29 -10.81 0.87
C TYR A 156 13.16 -12.31 0.67
N SER A 157 14.27 -13.05 0.76
CA SER A 157 14.31 -14.49 0.53
C SER A 157 13.92 -15.29 1.78
N ASP A 158 13.36 -16.48 1.59
CA ASP A 158 13.13 -17.45 2.67
C ASP A 158 14.41 -18.23 3.00
N GLY A 159 15.33 -17.58 3.74
CA GLY A 159 16.66 -18.11 4.04
C GLY A 159 17.74 -17.61 3.09
N ASP A 160 19.00 -17.84 3.46
CA ASP A 160 20.15 -17.43 2.64
C ASP A 160 20.10 -18.10 1.27
N ILE A 161 20.38 -17.36 0.20
CA ILE A 161 20.30 -17.86 -1.17
C ILE A 161 21.53 -17.51 -2.00
N LEU A 162 21.85 -18.37 -2.96
CA LEU A 162 22.92 -18.13 -3.93
C LEU A 162 22.36 -17.40 -5.15
N VAL A 163 22.87 -16.21 -5.45
CA VAL A 163 22.55 -15.44 -6.66
C VAL A 163 23.87 -15.07 -7.33
N ASP A 164 24.06 -15.44 -8.59
CA ASP A 164 25.31 -15.18 -9.34
C ASP A 164 26.59 -15.59 -8.57
N ASN A 165 26.57 -16.77 -7.93
CA ASN A 165 27.65 -17.29 -7.08
C ASN A 165 27.97 -16.45 -5.82
N ILE A 166 27.09 -15.56 -5.41
CA ILE A 166 27.15 -14.78 -4.18
C ILE A 166 26.08 -15.30 -3.20
N LEU A 167 26.52 -15.75 -2.02
CA LEU A 167 25.60 -16.19 -0.97
C LEU A 167 25.06 -14.96 -0.23
N CYS A 168 23.83 -14.59 -0.56
CA CYS A 168 23.13 -13.44 -0.01
C CYS A 168 22.39 -13.83 1.27
N LYS A 169 22.53 -12.98 2.29
CA LYS A 169 21.93 -13.14 3.61
C LYS A 169 20.43 -12.83 3.55
N SER A 170 19.63 -13.69 4.17
CA SER A 170 18.23 -13.46 4.44
C SER A 170 18.03 -12.85 5.82
N ASP A 171 17.50 -11.64 5.89
CA ASP A 171 16.87 -11.11 7.10
C ASP A 171 15.83 -10.03 6.77
N LEU A 172 15.05 -9.61 7.76
CA LEU A 172 13.95 -8.64 7.58
C LEU A 172 14.41 -7.21 7.27
N PHE A 173 15.71 -6.93 7.34
CA PHE A 173 16.29 -5.59 7.17
C PHE A 173 17.14 -5.47 5.91
N ASN A 174 17.53 -6.59 5.30
CA ASN A 174 18.37 -6.68 4.12
C ASN A 174 17.61 -7.37 2.99
N ASN A 175 17.15 -6.58 2.04
CA ASN A 175 16.60 -7.09 0.80
C ASN A 175 17.73 -7.48 -0.18
N ILE A 176 17.37 -8.32 -1.15
CA ILE A 176 18.20 -8.65 -2.30
C ILE A 176 17.66 -7.84 -3.46
N GLY A 177 18.54 -7.04 -4.06
CA GLY A 177 18.24 -6.27 -5.25
C GLY A 177 18.76 -6.98 -6.50
N LEU A 178 17.93 -7.00 -7.54
CA LEU A 178 18.30 -7.47 -8.87
C LEU A 178 18.28 -6.29 -9.84
N HIS A 179 19.09 -6.39 -10.90
CA HIS A 179 18.96 -5.59 -12.10
C HIS A 179 17.79 -6.12 -12.94
N GLU A 180 17.31 -5.32 -13.88
CA GLU A 180 16.17 -5.71 -14.73
C GLU A 180 16.48 -6.95 -15.59
N ASN A 181 17.75 -7.15 -15.95
CA ASN A 181 18.25 -8.35 -16.62
C ASN A 181 18.28 -9.61 -15.73
N GLY A 182 17.94 -9.49 -14.44
CA GLY A 182 17.89 -10.59 -13.47
C GLY A 182 19.19 -10.86 -12.72
N LYS A 183 20.29 -10.18 -13.06
CA LYS A 183 21.56 -10.30 -12.32
C LYS A 183 21.48 -9.63 -10.96
N LEU A 184 22.32 -10.08 -10.04
CA LEU A 184 22.47 -9.48 -8.73
C LEU A 184 22.88 -8.01 -8.85
N LYS A 185 22.12 -7.12 -8.21
CA LYS A 185 22.42 -5.69 -8.11
C LYS A 185 22.98 -5.34 -6.74
N GLU A 186 22.41 -5.90 -5.68
CA GLU A 186 22.93 -5.70 -4.33
C GLU A 186 22.45 -6.79 -3.38
N CYS A 187 23.29 -7.15 -2.41
CA CYS A 187 22.87 -7.91 -1.23
C CYS A 187 23.86 -7.77 -0.08
N THR A 188 23.43 -8.20 1.10
CA THR A 188 24.30 -8.37 2.27
C THR A 188 24.88 -9.77 2.25
N LEU A 189 26.21 -9.92 2.41
CA LEU A 189 26.86 -11.23 2.36
C LEU A 189 26.52 -12.10 3.57
N ALA A 190 26.18 -13.37 3.34
CA ALA A 190 25.98 -14.37 4.40
C ALA A 190 27.29 -14.98 4.93
N GLN A 191 28.39 -14.84 4.18
CA GLN A 191 29.72 -15.34 4.54
C GLN A 191 30.83 -14.46 3.95
N ASP A 192 32.07 -14.61 4.46
CA ASP A 192 33.24 -13.99 3.85
C ASP A 192 33.35 -14.43 2.37
N LYS A 193 33.67 -13.50 1.47
CA LYS A 193 33.75 -13.76 0.03
C LYS A 193 34.88 -12.97 -0.62
N ARG A 194 35.67 -13.63 -1.47
CA ARG A 194 36.63 -12.98 -2.35
C ARG A 194 35.99 -12.67 -3.70
N ILE A 195 36.02 -11.40 -4.14
CA ILE A 195 35.50 -10.93 -5.43
C ILE A 195 36.56 -10.01 -6.06
N ASN A 196 36.98 -10.27 -7.30
CA ASN A 196 38.00 -9.48 -8.01
C ASN A 196 39.27 -9.23 -7.17
N SER A 197 39.77 -10.27 -6.51
CA SER A 197 40.92 -10.23 -5.59
C SER A 197 40.74 -9.47 -4.27
N ILE A 198 39.59 -8.86 -4.01
CA ILE A 198 39.25 -8.18 -2.75
C ILE A 198 38.48 -9.14 -1.83
N ASN A 199 38.85 -9.21 -0.55
CA ASN A 199 38.13 -10.00 0.45
C ASN A 199 37.09 -9.12 1.16
N TYR A 200 35.83 -9.52 1.07
CA TYR A 200 34.71 -8.90 1.77
C TYR A 200 34.27 -9.77 2.94
N LYS A 201 33.88 -9.12 4.04
CA LYS A 201 33.46 -9.82 5.25
C LYS A 201 31.98 -10.17 5.22
N LYS A 202 31.60 -11.24 5.92
CA LYS A 202 30.21 -11.55 6.24
C LYS A 202 29.51 -10.31 6.80
N GLY A 203 28.28 -10.05 6.36
CA GLY A 203 27.49 -8.90 6.77
C GLY A 203 27.79 -7.61 6.00
N THR A 204 28.80 -7.58 5.12
CA THR A 204 29.03 -6.45 4.22
C THR A 204 27.94 -6.39 3.16
N ARG A 205 27.35 -5.21 2.94
CA ARG A 205 26.46 -4.92 1.81
C ARG A 205 27.30 -4.58 0.58
N ILE A 206 27.08 -5.28 -0.51
CA ILE A 206 27.83 -5.13 -1.76
C ILE A 206 26.86 -4.74 -2.88
N PHE A 207 27.36 -3.90 -3.80
CA PHE A 207 26.64 -3.41 -4.95
C PHE A 207 27.37 -3.84 -6.22
N PHE A 208 26.61 -4.21 -7.25
CA PHE A 208 27.09 -4.67 -8.53
C PHE A 208 26.49 -3.81 -9.64
N ASP A 209 27.25 -3.61 -10.73
CA ASP A 209 26.70 -3.07 -11.96
C ASP A 209 26.00 -4.16 -12.80
N GLU A 210 25.44 -3.80 -13.94
CA GLU A 210 24.73 -4.75 -14.83
C GLU A 210 25.67 -5.79 -15.48
N ALA A 211 26.97 -5.53 -15.51
CA ALA A 211 27.96 -6.49 -15.96
C ALA A 211 28.24 -7.55 -14.88
N GLY A 212 27.94 -7.26 -13.60
CA GLY A 212 28.23 -8.10 -12.44
C GLY A 212 29.52 -7.69 -11.72
N MET A 213 30.07 -6.51 -12.02
CA MET A 213 31.26 -5.99 -11.37
C MET A 213 30.89 -5.22 -10.11
N VAL A 214 31.69 -5.41 -9.05
CA VAL A 214 31.47 -4.68 -7.79
C VAL A 214 31.68 -3.19 -8.00
N LYS A 215 30.68 -2.40 -7.60
CA LYS A 215 30.78 -0.94 -7.57
C LYS A 215 31.45 -0.52 -6.27
N ASN A 216 32.50 0.29 -6.37
CA ASN A 216 32.99 1.01 -5.20
C ASN A 216 31.89 1.97 -4.76
N MET A 217 31.42 1.84 -3.52
CA MET A 217 30.62 2.91 -2.93
C MET A 217 31.56 4.10 -2.66
N PRO A 218 31.17 5.32 -3.03
CA PRO A 218 31.90 6.52 -2.63
C PRO A 218 31.94 6.68 -1.11
#